data_AF-A0A090WE82-F1
#
_entry.id   AF-A0A090WE82-F1
#
_cell.length_a   1.000
_cell.length_b   1.000
_cell.length_c   1.000
_cell.angle_alpha   90.00
_cell.angle_beta   90.00
_cell.angle_gamma   90.00
#
_symmetry.space_group_name_H-M   'P 1'
#
loop_
_entity.id
_entity.type
_entity.pdbx_description
1 polymer ?
#
loop_
_entity_poly.entity_id
_entity_poly.type
_entity_poly.pdbx_seq_one_letter_code
_entity_poly.pdbx_strand_id
1 'polypeptide(L)'
;MSGSLNHIELPDFKLSIGKAQTVHVNYQIFGCQLHTAPIILINHALTGNSSVIDWWSEIVGSGKVVDTSRYTVISINIPGNGFDEEVEHLIYNYQDWRLNDVARIFYQVLSELRVCYIHAASVVV
;
A
#
# COMPACT_ATOMS: atom_id res chain seq x y z
N MET A 1 -1.68 -6.73 16.76
CA MET A 1 -2.84 -5.84 16.54
C MET A 1 -2.96 -5.65 15.04
N SER A 2 -4.11 -5.97 14.45
CA SER A 2 -4.35 -5.74 13.02
C SER A 2 -4.43 -4.23 12.76
N GLY A 3 -3.81 -3.76 11.69
CA GLY A 3 -3.86 -2.35 11.28
C GLY A 3 -5.23 -2.05 10.67
N SER A 4 -5.81 -0.89 10.99
CA SER A 4 -7.05 -0.44 10.35
C SER A 4 -6.82 -0.22 8.86
N LEU A 5 -7.78 -0.67 8.03
CA LEU A 5 -7.77 -0.40 6.59
C LEU A 5 -8.12 1.07 6.37
N ASN A 6 -7.20 1.82 5.78
CA ASN A 6 -7.36 3.23 5.45
C ASN A 6 -7.56 3.36 3.95
N HIS A 7 -8.13 4.48 3.51
CA HIS A 7 -8.46 4.76 2.11
C HIS A 7 -8.00 6.16 1.71
N ILE A 8 -7.48 6.28 0.50
CA ILE A 8 -7.21 7.54 -0.20
C ILE A 8 -7.87 7.45 -1.58
N GLU A 9 -8.55 8.53 -1.96
CA GLU A 9 -9.05 8.75 -3.31
C GLU A 9 -8.09 9.64 -4.08
N LEU A 10 -7.74 9.23 -5.29
CA LEU A 10 -6.90 9.98 -6.22
C LEU A 10 -7.77 10.41 -7.41
N PRO A 11 -8.39 11.61 -7.36
CA PRO A 11 -9.21 12.09 -8.46
C PRO A 11 -8.36 12.40 -9.69
N ASP A 12 -8.94 12.21 -10.88
CA ASP A 12 -8.34 12.56 -12.17
C ASP A 12 -6.92 11.97 -12.40
N PHE A 13 -6.64 10.78 -11.85
CA PHE A 13 -5.37 10.10 -12.05
C PHE A 13 -5.20 9.73 -13.52
N LYS A 14 -4.19 10.32 -14.17
CA LYS A 14 -3.87 10.06 -15.58
C LYS A 14 -3.02 8.81 -15.71
N LEU A 15 -3.61 7.75 -16.27
CA LEU A 15 -2.90 6.54 -16.68
C LEU A 15 -1.83 6.83 -17.74
N SER A 16 -0.87 5.92 -17.89
CA SER A 16 0.23 6.03 -18.86
C SER A 16 -0.28 6.14 -20.30
N ILE A 17 -1.44 5.55 -20.59
CA ILE A 17 -2.09 5.61 -21.90
C ILE A 17 -2.85 6.94 -22.14
N GLY A 18 -2.89 7.83 -21.16
CA GLY A 18 -3.51 9.15 -21.25
C GLY A 18 -4.95 9.25 -20.77
N LYS A 19 -5.65 8.13 -20.52
CA LYS A 19 -6.98 8.12 -19.89
C LYS A 19 -6.88 8.60 -18.43
N ALA A 20 -7.82 9.44 -18.00
CA ALA A 20 -7.94 9.87 -16.61
C ALA A 20 -9.13 9.16 -15.95
N GLN A 21 -8.97 8.80 -14.68
CA GLN A 21 -10.04 8.23 -13.86
C GLN A 21 -9.75 8.47 -12.37
N THR A 22 -10.77 8.41 -11.54
CA THR A 22 -10.59 8.32 -10.08
C THR A 22 -10.02 6.95 -9.73
N VAL A 23 -9.03 6.93 -8.84
CA VAL A 23 -8.43 5.70 -8.32
C VAL A 23 -8.59 5.63 -6.82
N HIS A 24 -9.13 4.51 -6.33
CA HIS A 24 -9.28 4.21 -4.92
C HIS A 24 -8.12 3.34 -4.47
N VAL A 25 -7.46 3.73 -3.37
CA VAL A 25 -6.29 3.02 -2.86
C VAL A 25 -6.43 2.83 -1.36
N ASN A 26 -6.43 1.57 -0.94
CA ASN A 26 -6.39 1.24 0.48
C ASN A 26 -4.95 0.91 0.92
N TYR A 27 -4.69 1.15 2.20
CA TYR A 27 -3.41 0.84 2.82
C TYR A 27 -3.60 0.60 4.31
N GLN A 28 -2.63 -0.07 4.92
CA GLN A 28 -2.58 -0.31 6.35
C GLN A 28 -1.23 0.13 6.91
N ILE A 29 -1.27 0.63 8.14
CA ILE A 29 -0.09 1.01 8.91
C ILE A 29 -0.02 0.13 10.16
N PHE A 30 1.18 -0.37 10.46
CA PHE A 30 1.44 -1.22 11.60
C PHE A 30 2.64 -0.72 12.41
N GLY A 31 2.67 -1.09 13.70
CA GLY A 31 3.78 -0.78 14.59
C GLY A 31 3.72 0.63 15.16
N CYS A 32 4.86 1.30 15.20
CA CYS A 32 4.96 2.65 15.75
C CYS A 32 4.11 3.65 14.96
N GLN A 33 3.62 4.69 15.64
CA GLN A 33 2.86 5.77 15.01
C GLN A 33 3.65 6.38 13.83
N LEU A 34 2.96 6.65 12.73
CA LEU A 34 3.57 7.27 11.55
C LEU A 34 4.36 8.53 11.93
N HIS A 35 5.57 8.66 11.37
CA HIS A 35 6.55 9.72 11.65
C HIS A 35 7.24 9.71 13.02
N THR A 36 7.01 8.69 13.85
CA THR A 36 7.70 8.53 15.15
C THR A 36 8.83 7.51 15.13
N ALA A 37 8.93 6.71 14.06
CA ALA A 37 9.93 5.67 13.87
C ALA A 37 10.37 5.58 12.40
N PRO A 38 11.50 4.89 12.08
CA PRO A 38 11.88 4.64 10.70
C PRO A 38 10.81 3.82 9.97
N ILE A 39 10.53 4.21 8.73
CA ILE A 39 9.44 3.65 7.92
C ILE A 39 9.95 2.51 7.04
N ILE A 40 9.30 1.36 7.11
CA ILE A 40 9.48 0.23 6.20
C ILE A 40 8.26 0.13 5.28
N LEU A 41 8.47 0.22 3.97
CA LEU A 41 7.42 -0.01 2.98
C LEU A 41 7.43 -1.48 2.56
N ILE A 42 6.28 -2.16 2.65
CA ILE A 42 6.13 -3.53 2.18
C ILE A 42 5.03 -3.58 1.12
N ASN A 43 5.39 -4.00 -0.09
CA ASN A 43 4.44 -4.28 -1.16
C ASN A 43 4.16 -5.78 -1.23
N HIS A 44 2.89 -6.13 -1.48
CA HIS A 44 2.43 -7.51 -1.57
C HIS A 44 2.56 -8.09 -2.98
N ALA A 45 2.54 -9.43 -3.10
CA ALA A 45 2.51 -10.16 -4.37
C ALA A 45 1.13 -10.11 -5.04
N LEU A 46 0.96 -10.72 -6.21
CA LEU A 46 -0.25 -10.58 -7.05
C LEU A 46 -1.58 -10.82 -6.32
N THR A 47 -1.66 -11.84 -5.46
CA THR A 47 -2.88 -12.21 -4.72
C THR A 47 -2.89 -11.72 -3.27
N GLY A 48 -1.95 -10.86 -2.91
CA GLY A 48 -1.83 -10.31 -1.57
C GLY A 48 -2.67 -9.06 -1.36
N ASN A 49 -2.54 -8.49 -0.17
CA ASN A 49 -3.18 -7.24 0.23
C ASN A 49 -2.31 -6.52 1.29
N SER A 50 -2.78 -5.36 1.73
CA SER A 50 -2.09 -4.51 2.70
C SER A 50 -1.96 -5.12 4.09
N SER A 51 -2.67 -6.21 4.39
CA SER A 51 -2.67 -6.85 5.71
C SER A 51 -1.44 -7.74 5.90
N VAL A 52 -0.27 -7.11 5.93
CA VAL A 52 1.03 -7.80 5.94
C VAL A 52 1.22 -8.75 7.12
N ILE A 53 0.60 -8.46 8.26
CA ILE A 53 0.68 -9.34 9.44
C ILE A 53 -0.10 -10.63 9.20
N ASP A 54 -1.11 -10.65 8.33
CA ASP A 54 -1.92 -11.85 8.10
C ASP A 54 -1.16 -12.88 7.24
N TRP A 55 -0.43 -12.43 6.23
CA TRP A 55 0.29 -13.31 5.30
C TRP A 55 1.82 -13.36 5.53
N TRP A 56 2.39 -12.44 6.32
CA TRP A 56 3.83 -12.41 6.65
C TRP A 56 4.12 -12.28 8.15
N SER A 57 3.24 -12.82 8.98
CA SER A 57 3.36 -12.81 10.45
C SER A 57 4.73 -13.28 10.93
N GLU A 58 5.34 -14.29 10.31
CA GLU A 58 6.65 -14.85 10.72
C GLU A 58 7.83 -13.86 10.59
N ILE A 59 7.71 -12.85 9.74
CA ILE A 59 8.75 -11.84 9.51
C ILE A 59 8.38 -10.50 10.17
N VAL A 60 7.09 -10.13 10.16
CA VAL A 60 6.60 -8.83 10.64
C VAL A 60 5.86 -8.98 11.96
N GLY A 61 6.36 -8.32 13.01
CA GLY A 61 5.73 -8.32 14.33
C GLY A 61 6.68 -7.92 15.45
N SER A 62 6.18 -7.79 16.68
CA SER A 62 7.00 -7.40 17.84
C SER A 62 8.13 -8.41 18.09
N GLY A 63 9.37 -7.92 18.14
CA GLY A 63 10.56 -8.74 18.32
C GLY A 63 10.96 -9.61 17.12
N LYS A 64 10.33 -9.44 15.95
CA LYS A 64 10.66 -10.16 14.71
C LYS A 64 11.68 -9.39 13.86
N VAL A 65 12.03 -9.92 12.69
CA VAL A 65 12.98 -9.31 11.75
C VAL A 65 12.55 -7.88 11.40
N VAL A 66 11.27 -7.72 11.05
CA VAL A 66 10.61 -6.41 10.94
C VAL A 66 9.87 -6.16 12.25
N ASP A 67 10.59 -5.57 13.21
CA ASP A 67 10.10 -5.34 14.56
C ASP A 67 9.13 -4.17 14.64
N THR A 68 7.83 -4.46 14.79
CA THR A 68 6.78 -3.43 14.88
C THR A 68 6.84 -2.62 16.18
N SER A 69 7.69 -2.96 17.15
CA SER A 69 7.97 -2.10 18.30
C SER A 69 9.03 -1.02 18.02
N ARG A 70 9.72 -1.12 16.87
CA ARG A 70 10.83 -0.24 16.48
C ARG A 70 10.62 0.50 15.16
N TYR A 71 9.72 0.00 14.32
CA TYR A 71 9.46 0.52 12.98
C TYR A 71 7.99 0.83 12.79
N THR A 72 7.72 1.80 11.92
CA THR A 72 6.41 1.97 11.28
C THR A 72 6.43 1.18 9.98
N VAL A 73 5.47 0.28 9.79
CA VAL A 73 5.31 -0.47 8.54
C VAL A 73 4.12 0.11 7.77
N ILE A 74 4.34 0.47 6.51
CA ILE A 74 3.29 0.88 5.57
C ILE A 74 3.15 -0.24 4.53
N SER A 75 1.91 -0.64 4.26
CA SER A 75 1.59 -1.62 3.23
C SER A 75 0.40 -1.14 2.41
N ILE A 76 0.54 -1.12 1.09
CA ILE A 76 -0.42 -0.49 0.17
C ILE A 76 -1.03 -1.58 -0.71
N ASN A 77 -2.36 -1.57 -0.86
CA ASN A 77 -3.04 -2.43 -1.82
C ASN A 77 -2.71 -2.02 -3.25
N ILE A 78 -2.50 -3.00 -4.12
CA ILE A 78 -2.58 -2.78 -5.56
C ILE A 78 -4.01 -2.31 -5.89
N PRO A 79 -4.20 -1.18 -6.60
CA PRO A 79 -5.52 -0.70 -6.98
C PRO A 79 -6.34 -1.80 -7.66
N GLY A 80 -7.62 -1.92 -7.30
CA GLY A 80 -8.52 -2.92 -7.85
C GLY A 80 -8.32 -4.37 -7.36
N ASN A 81 -7.52 -4.61 -6.31
CA ASN A 81 -7.34 -5.97 -5.77
C ASN A 81 -8.59 -6.53 -5.04
N GLY A 82 -9.57 -5.68 -4.73
CA GLY A 82 -10.86 -6.07 -4.12
C GLY A 82 -10.80 -6.48 -2.65
N PHE A 83 -9.71 -6.17 -1.94
CA PHE A 83 -9.57 -6.53 -0.52
C PHE A 83 -10.55 -5.80 0.40
N ASP A 84 -11.00 -4.60 0.00
CA ASP A 84 -11.97 -3.81 0.74
C ASP A 84 -13.43 -4.19 0.43
N GLU A 85 -13.67 -5.17 -0.45
CA GLU A 85 -14.99 -5.67 -0.84
C GLU A 85 -15.91 -4.64 -1.53
N GLU A 86 -15.36 -3.48 -1.92
CA GLU A 86 -16.10 -2.41 -2.59
C GLU A 86 -16.07 -2.59 -4.11
N VAL A 87 -17.24 -2.86 -4.69
CA VAL A 87 -17.38 -3.14 -6.14
C VAL A 87 -16.95 -1.95 -7.00
N GLU A 88 -17.19 -0.72 -6.52
CA GLU A 88 -16.82 0.51 -7.24
C GLU A 88 -15.30 0.72 -7.31
N HIS A 89 -14.53 0.07 -6.44
CA HIS A 89 -13.07 0.18 -6.41
C HIS A 89 -12.37 -0.85 -7.32
N LEU A 90 -13.13 -1.78 -7.92
CA LEU A 90 -12.60 -2.79 -8.83
C LEU A 90 -12.21 -2.20 -10.19
N ILE A 91 -11.12 -2.73 -10.76
CA ILE A 91 -10.65 -2.34 -12.09
C ILE A 91 -11.04 -3.43 -13.10
N TYR A 92 -11.99 -3.10 -13.97
CA TYR A 92 -12.43 -4.01 -15.04
C TYR A 92 -11.62 -3.84 -16.34
N ASN A 93 -11.10 -2.64 -16.61
CA ASN A 93 -10.31 -2.30 -17.78
C ASN A 93 -8.81 -2.46 -17.56
N TYR A 94 -8.37 -3.56 -16.94
CA TYR A 94 -6.97 -3.80 -16.56
C TYR A 94 -5.95 -3.65 -17.71
N GLN A 95 -6.37 -3.84 -18.97
CA GLN A 95 -5.51 -3.67 -20.15
C GLN A 95 -5.02 -2.23 -20.37
N ASP A 96 -5.75 -1.25 -19.83
CA ASP A 96 -5.37 0.16 -19.86
C ASP A 96 -4.20 0.47 -18.90
N TRP A 97 -3.95 -0.41 -17.92
CA TRP A 97 -2.99 -0.17 -16.84
C TRP A 97 -1.59 -0.69 -17.17
N ARG A 98 -0.60 -0.01 -16.59
CA ARG A 98 0.81 -0.40 -16.63
C ARG A 98 1.35 -0.42 -15.20
N LEU A 99 2.41 -1.20 -14.96
CA LEU A 99 3.07 -1.22 -13.65
C LEU A 99 3.58 0.17 -13.22
N ASN A 100 3.93 1.02 -14.20
CA ASN A 100 4.29 2.42 -13.94
C ASN A 100 3.13 3.21 -13.30
N ASP A 101 1.88 2.95 -13.67
CA ASP A 101 0.71 3.60 -13.09
C ASP A 101 0.59 3.27 -11.61
N VAL A 102 0.74 1.99 -11.26
CA VAL A 102 0.73 1.51 -9.86
C VAL A 102 1.87 2.16 -9.06
N ALA A 103 3.07 2.25 -9.62
CA ALA A 103 4.19 2.91 -8.95
C ALA A 103 3.95 4.41 -8.72
N ARG A 104 3.35 5.11 -9.69
CA ARG A 104 2.97 6.53 -9.55
C ARG A 104 1.88 6.72 -8.49
N ILE A 105 0.93 5.79 -8.40
CA ILE A 105 -0.10 5.78 -7.37
C ILE A 105 0.52 5.58 -5.99
N PHE A 106 1.43 4.61 -5.81
CA PHE A 106 2.10 4.39 -4.53
C PHE A 106 2.92 5.62 -4.11
N TYR A 107 3.57 6.27 -5.07
CA TYR A 107 4.25 7.55 -4.81
C TYR A 107 3.27 8.64 -4.34
N GLN A 108 2.10 8.76 -4.96
CA GLN A 108 1.07 9.73 -4.53
C GLN A 108 0.54 9.40 -3.14
N VAL A 109 0.25 8.13 -2.83
CA VAL A 109 -0.15 7.70 -1.47
C VAL A 109 0.90 8.10 -0.44
N LEU A 110 2.19 7.84 -0.70
CA LEU A 110 3.26 8.25 0.20
C LEU A 110 3.36 9.78 0.37
N SER A 111 3.11 10.52 -0.72
CA SER A 111 3.06 11.98 -0.70
C SER A 111 1.89 12.51 0.15
N GLU A 112 0.69 11.94 0.01
CA GLU A 112 -0.48 12.29 0.83
C GLU A 112 -0.24 11.98 2.32
N LEU A 113 0.46 10.88 2.59
CA LEU A 113 0.92 10.51 3.94
C LEU A 113 2.11 11.36 4.43
N ARG A 114 2.58 12.33 3.65
CA ARG A 114 3.74 13.20 3.95
C ARG A 114 5.00 12.40 4.29
N VAL A 115 5.19 11.25 3.65
CA VAL A 115 6.36 10.39 3.79
C VAL A 115 7.44 10.83 2.81
N CYS A 116 8.43 11.56 3.30
CA CYS A 116 9.55 12.04 2.48
C CYS A 116 10.76 11.08 2.48
N TYR A 117 10.81 10.13 3.41
CA TYR A 117 11.92 9.19 3.56
C TYR A 117 11.41 7.80 3.93
N ILE A 118 11.90 6.79 3.22
CA ILE A 118 11.68 5.37 3.51
C ILE A 118 13.02 4.79 3.97
N HIS A 119 13.04 4.13 5.12
CA HIS A 119 14.25 3.52 5.66
C HIS A 119 14.64 2.25 4.89
N ALA A 120 13.66 1.41 4.56
CA ALA A 120 13.82 0.23 3.72
C ALA A 120 12.52 -0.10 2.98
N ALA A 121 12.63 -0.76 1.83
CA ALA A 121 11.48 -1.23 1.07
C ALA A 121 11.64 -2.71 0.72
N SER A 122 10.55 -3.46 0.79
CA SER A 122 10.48 -4.86 0.36
C SER A 122 9.32 -5.03 -0.62
N VAL A 123 9.54 -5.86 -1.63
CA VAL A 123 8.50 -6.33 -2.55
C VAL A 123 8.49 -7.85 -2.47
N VAL A 124 7.32 -8.42 -2.20
CA VAL A 124 7.12 -9.87 -2.24
C VAL A 124 6.66 -10.23 -3.64
N VAL A 125 7.43 -11.09 -4.31
CA VAL A 125 7.12 -11.62 -5.66
C VAL A 125 6.57 -13.03 -5.57
#